data_AF-A0A2E1KGA9-F1
#
_entry.id   AF-A0A2E1KGA9-F1
#
_cell.length_a   1.000
_cell.length_b   1.000
_cell.length_c   1.000
_cell.angle_alpha   90.00
_cell.angle_beta   90.00
_cell.angle_gamma   90.00
#
_symmetry.space_group_name_H-M   'P 1'
#
loop_
_entity.id
_entity.type
_entity.pdbx_description
1 polymer ?
#
loop_
_entity_poly.entity_id
_entity_poly.type
_entity_poly.pdbx_seq_one_letter_code
_entity_poly.pdbx_strand_id
1 'polypeptide(L)'
;STSTATHKSVVWLWTDGLVDLPQMKRLLPRLTMHSDVVRFQTIGFVDDQSPTSRMEVVLDGSHTPTRIVHLVDLQRRGRGFDLQLLGGELPIEVQAAAAPD
;
A
#
# COMPACT_ATOMS: atom_id res chain seq x y z
N SER A 1 -4.78 1.50 -20.96
CA SER A 1 -3.97 1.51 -19.72
C SER A 1 -2.77 2.41 -19.92
N THR A 2 -2.78 3.60 -19.33
CA THR A 2 -1.67 4.57 -19.44
C THR A 2 -0.49 4.01 -18.67
N SER A 3 0.53 3.51 -19.38
CA SER A 3 1.76 3.03 -18.77
C SER A 3 2.50 4.23 -18.18
N THR A 4 2.44 4.42 -16.87
CA THR A 4 3.27 5.41 -16.17
C THR A 4 4.71 4.95 -16.33
N ALA A 5 5.51 5.66 -17.12
CA ALA A 5 6.91 5.34 -17.31
C ALA A 5 7.65 5.47 -15.95
N THR A 6 7.90 4.35 -15.29
CA THR A 6 8.64 4.33 -14.03
C THR A 6 10.12 4.55 -14.34
N HIS A 7 10.65 5.72 -13.98
CA HIS A 7 12.08 6.01 -14.09
C HIS A 7 12.89 5.04 -13.21
N LYS A 8 13.88 4.36 -13.81
CA LYS A 8 14.69 3.31 -13.15
C LYS A 8 16.00 3.80 -12.52
N SER A 9 16.18 5.12 -12.42
CA SER A 9 17.41 5.73 -11.89
C SER A 9 17.08 7.06 -11.21
N VAL A 10 17.76 7.39 -10.11
CA VAL A 10 17.67 8.71 -9.45
C VAL A 10 18.05 9.87 -10.38
N VAL A 11 18.80 9.59 -11.45
CA VAL A 11 19.37 10.60 -12.36
C VAL A 11 18.32 11.14 -13.36
N TRP A 12 17.07 10.66 -13.31
CA TRP A 12 16.03 11.07 -14.25
C TRP A 12 15.79 12.59 -14.32
N LEU A 13 15.94 13.29 -13.19
CA LEU A 13 15.84 14.76 -13.13
C LEU A 13 16.89 15.45 -14.03
N TRP A 14 18.08 14.87 -14.17
CA TRP A 14 19.14 15.40 -15.03
C TRP A 14 18.93 14.98 -16.48
N THR A 15 18.53 13.72 -16.74
CA THR A 15 18.29 13.25 -18.12
C THR A 15 17.14 13.99 -18.79
N ASP A 16 16.14 14.41 -18.01
CA ASP A 16 14.97 15.12 -18.50
C ASP A 16 15.20 16.64 -18.53
N GLY A 17 16.40 17.10 -18.18
CA GLY A 17 16.79 18.51 -18.23
C GLY A 17 16.14 19.41 -17.17
N LEU A 18 15.53 18.82 -16.13
CA LEU A 18 14.87 19.56 -15.05
C LEU A 18 15.88 20.22 -14.09
N VAL A 19 17.10 19.68 -14.01
CA VAL A 19 18.19 20.21 -13.18
C VAL A 19 19.52 20.17 -13.92
N ASP A 20 20.42 21.09 -13.56
CA ASP A 20 21.81 21.04 -14.01
C ASP A 20 22.66 20.04 -13.19
N LEU A 21 23.88 19.75 -13.66
CA LEU A 21 24.77 18.80 -12.99
C LEU A 21 25.14 19.22 -11.54
N PRO A 22 25.47 20.50 -11.24
CA PRO A 22 25.67 20.96 -9.87
C PRO A 22 24.45 20.77 -8.95
N GLN A 23 23.24 21.03 -9.43
CA GLN A 23 21.99 20.79 -8.71
C GLN A 23 21.77 19.29 -8.50
N MET A 24 21.96 18.46 -9.53
CA MET A 24 21.85 17.01 -9.41
C MET A 24 22.80 16.45 -8.35
N LYS A 25 24.06 16.89 -8.32
CA LYS A 25 25.04 16.48 -7.29
C LYS A 25 24.61 16.81 -5.87
N ARG A 26 23.91 17.93 -5.67
CA ARG A 26 23.35 18.31 -4.35
C ARG A 26 22.13 17.47 -3.98
N LEU A 27 21.36 17.01 -4.96
CA LEU A 27 20.16 16.20 -4.74
C LEU A 27 20.47 14.71 -4.55
N LEU A 28 21.50 14.18 -5.22
CA LEU A 28 21.87 12.76 -5.20
C LEU A 28 21.88 12.12 -3.80
N PRO A 29 22.46 12.74 -2.74
CA PRO A 29 22.47 12.13 -1.41
C PRO A 29 21.11 12.06 -0.71
N ARG A 30 20.10 12.76 -1.23
CA ARG A 30 18.78 12.90 -0.62
C ARG A 30 17.67 12.21 -1.40
N LEU A 31 17.98 11.73 -2.61
CA LEU A 31 17.03 11.04 -3.47
C LEU A 31 17.15 9.53 -3.26
N THR A 32 16.05 8.89 -2.92
CA THR A 32 15.92 7.44 -2.92
C THR A 32 15.10 7.03 -4.14
N MET A 33 15.55 6.02 -4.87
CA MET A 33 14.82 5.48 -6.01
C MET A 33 13.93 4.29 -5.62
N HIS A 34 14.33 3.62 -4.55
CA HIS A 34 13.66 2.47 -3.98
C HIS A 34 13.68 2.60 -2.45
N SER A 35 12.63 2.11 -1.80
CA SER A 35 12.58 1.99 -0.35
C SER A 35 12.60 0.50 -0.02
N ASP A 36 13.58 0.07 0.77
CA ASP A 36 13.62 -1.29 1.30
C ASP A 36 12.69 -1.45 2.52
N VAL A 37 12.11 -0.36 3.02
CA VAL A 37 11.13 -0.37 4.11
C VAL A 37 9.74 -0.08 3.56
N VAL A 38 8.78 -0.95 3.83
CA VAL A 38 7.39 -0.80 3.39
C VAL A 38 6.43 -0.89 4.56
N ARG A 39 5.41 -0.02 4.57
CA ARG A 39 4.31 -0.01 5.54
C ARG A 39 3.01 -0.31 4.83
N PHE A 40 2.26 -1.29 5.32
CA PHE A 40 0.94 -1.63 4.79
C PHE A 40 -0.02 -1.99 5.90
N GLN A 41 -1.30 -1.99 5.54
CA GLN A 41 -2.40 -2.40 6.39
C GLN A 41 -2.96 -3.71 5.88
N THR A 42 -3.04 -4.71 6.75
CA THR A 42 -3.67 -6.00 6.45
C THR A 42 -5.03 -6.05 7.10
N ILE A 43 -6.03 -6.50 6.35
CA ILE A 43 -7.41 -6.67 6.81
C ILE A 43 -7.80 -8.11 6.49
N GLY A 44 -8.27 -8.84 7.48
CA GLY A 44 -8.78 -10.20 7.34
C GLY A 44 -10.20 -10.29 7.86
N PHE A 45 -11.06 -10.99 7.13
CA PHE A 45 -12.42 -11.34 7.55
C PHE A 45 -12.73 -12.75 7.02
N VAL A 46 -13.69 -13.42 7.65
CA VAL A 46 -14.13 -14.77 7.26
C VAL A 46 -15.47 -14.69 6.54
N ASP A 47 -16.43 -14.03 7.15
CA ASP A 47 -17.75 -13.75 6.62
C ASP A 47 -18.21 -12.33 7.05
N ASP A 48 -19.44 -11.97 6.71
CA ASP A 48 -20.04 -10.66 6.98
C ASP A 48 -20.38 -10.42 8.46
N GLN A 49 -20.60 -11.48 9.21
CA GLN A 49 -20.96 -11.48 10.63
C GLN A 49 -19.74 -11.58 11.55
N SER A 50 -18.59 -12.01 11.02
CA SER A 50 -17.37 -12.22 11.77
C SER A 50 -16.65 -10.90 12.10
N PRO A 51 -15.96 -10.83 13.26
CA PRO A 51 -15.10 -9.71 13.57
C PRO A 51 -13.99 -9.56 12.54
N THR A 52 -13.82 -8.35 12.03
CA THR A 52 -12.70 -8.03 11.13
C THR A 52 -11.40 -7.95 11.93
N SER A 53 -10.35 -8.60 11.47
CA SER A 53 -8.99 -8.45 11.97
C SER A 53 -8.25 -7.38 11.17
N ARG A 54 -7.61 -6.43 11.85
CA ARG A 54 -6.93 -5.32 11.20
C ARG A 54 -5.60 -5.03 11.86
N MET A 55 -4.54 -5.05 11.06
CA MET A 55 -3.18 -4.83 11.54
C MET A 55 -2.45 -3.85 10.64
N GLU A 56 -1.55 -3.09 11.22
CA GLU A 56 -0.56 -2.29 10.50
C GLU A 56 0.81 -2.91 10.68
N VAL A 57 1.49 -3.17 9.56
CA VAL A 57 2.77 -3.87 9.50
C VAL A 57 3.78 -2.98 8.81
N VAL A 58 4.98 -2.85 9.39
CA VAL A 58 6.14 -2.29 8.73
C VAL A 58 7.18 -3.39 8.56
N LEU A 59 7.58 -3.62 7.32
CA LEU A 59 8.62 -4.56 6.94
C LEU A 59 9.90 -3.81 6.55
N ASP A 60 11.02 -4.32 7.02
CA ASP A 60 12.37 -3.95 6.61
C ASP A 60 12.96 -5.08 5.75
N GLY A 61 13.04 -4.81 4.45
CA GLY A 61 13.58 -5.67 3.41
C GLY A 61 15.07 -5.42 3.12
N SER A 62 15.76 -4.57 3.89
CA SER A 62 17.21 -4.35 3.73
C SER A 62 18.05 -5.58 4.09
N HIS A 63 17.42 -6.57 4.74
CA HIS A 63 18.02 -7.82 5.18
C HIS A 63 17.25 -9.03 4.65
N THR A 64 17.98 -10.14 4.49
CA THR A 64 17.40 -11.46 4.16
C THR A 64 17.60 -12.39 5.37
N PRO A 65 16.54 -12.94 5.99
CA PRO A 65 15.12 -12.73 5.67
C PRO A 65 14.61 -11.33 6.08
N THR A 66 13.57 -10.86 5.40
CA THR A 66 12.85 -9.61 5.73
C THR A 66 12.38 -9.61 7.18
N ARG A 67 12.51 -8.49 7.87
CA ARG A 67 12.13 -8.35 9.29
C ARG A 67 10.86 -7.51 9.44
N ILE A 68 9.95 -7.94 10.32
CA ILE A 68 8.88 -7.07 10.82
C ILE A 68 9.48 -6.15 11.88
N VAL A 69 9.51 -4.85 11.61
CA VAL A 69 10.07 -3.84 12.53
C VAL A 69 8.99 -3.13 13.34
N HIS A 70 7.74 -3.20 12.91
CA HIS A 70 6.60 -2.65 13.64
C HIS A 70 5.33 -3.42 13.31
N LEU A 71 4.54 -3.72 14.34
CA LEU A 71 3.27 -4.43 14.25
C LEU A 71 2.28 -3.80 15.24
N VAL A 72 1.16 -3.28 14.75
CA VAL A 72 0.14 -2.68 15.59
C VAL A 72 -1.23 -3.29 15.26
N ASP A 73 -1.90 -3.74 16.32
CA ASP A 73 -3.30 -4.12 16.25
C ASP A 73 -4.20 -2.87 16.16
N LEU A 74 -5.01 -2.83 15.12
CA LEU A 74 -5.92 -1.73 14.83
C LEU A 74 -7.39 -2.10 15.05
N GLN A 75 -7.71 -3.28 15.60
CA GLN A 75 -9.10 -3.70 15.86
C GLN A 75 -9.86 -2.71 16.74
N ARG A 76 -9.19 -2.08 17.71
CA ARG A 76 -9.80 -1.04 18.58
C ARG A 76 -10.23 0.22 17.83
N ARG A 77 -9.77 0.43 16.59
CA ARG A 77 -10.15 1.59 15.75
C ARG A 77 -11.42 1.36 14.93
N GLY A 78 -12.14 0.26 15.17
CA GLY A 78 -13.38 -0.09 14.47
C GLY A 78 -13.16 -0.77 13.12
N ARG A 79 -14.27 -1.11 12.43
CA ARG A 79 -14.29 -1.95 11.21
C ARG A 79 -13.43 -1.40 10.07
N GLY A 80 -13.30 -0.09 9.94
CA GLY A 80 -12.36 0.59 9.04
C GLY A 80 -12.79 0.66 7.58
N PHE A 81 -13.15 -0.46 6.96
CA PHE A 81 -13.55 -0.55 5.55
C PHE A 81 -14.88 -1.29 5.41
N ASP A 82 -15.63 -0.95 4.37
CA ASP A 82 -16.83 -1.70 3.98
C ASP A 82 -16.42 -3.08 3.42
N LEU A 83 -17.15 -4.13 3.80
CA LEU A 83 -16.88 -5.48 3.33
C LEU A 83 -17.06 -5.63 1.83
N GLN A 84 -18.01 -4.88 1.23
CA GLN A 84 -18.18 -4.88 -0.22
C GLN A 84 -16.91 -4.43 -0.95
N LEU A 85 -16.23 -3.40 -0.42
CA LEU A 85 -14.96 -2.91 -0.97
C LEU A 85 -13.84 -3.94 -0.84
N LEU A 86 -13.90 -4.78 0.18
CA LEU A 86 -12.93 -5.85 0.44
C LEU A 86 -13.26 -7.16 -0.30
N GLY A 87 -14.32 -7.18 -1.12
CA GLY A 87 -14.76 -8.35 -1.85
C GLY A 87 -15.49 -9.39 -1.00
N GLY A 88 -16.02 -8.99 0.16
CA GLY A 88 -16.89 -9.83 0.96
C GLY A 88 -18.24 -10.03 0.28
N GLU A 89 -18.74 -11.26 0.33
CA GLU A 89 -20.09 -11.58 -0.14
C GLU A 89 -21.10 -10.87 0.77
N LEU A 90 -22.10 -10.22 0.17
CA LEU A 90 -23.18 -9.63 0.93
C LEU A 90 -24.09 -10.75 1.45
N PRO A 91 -24.73 -10.58 2.62
CA PRO A 91 -25.80 -11.49 3.01
C PRO A 91 -26.83 -11.56 1.88
N ILE A 92 -27.31 -12.78 1.58
CA ILE A 92 -28.20 -13.10 0.46
C ILE A 92 -29.41 -12.15 0.39
N GLU A 93 -29.88 -11.67 1.53
CA GLU A 93 -30.98 -10.72 1.68
C GLU A 93 -30.74 -9.36 0.99
N VAL A 94 -29.50 -8.85 1.03
CA VAL A 94 -29.11 -7.58 0.38
C VAL A 94 -28.82 -7.81 -1.11
N GLN A 95 -28.33 -9.00 -1.47
CA GLN A 95 -28.05 -9.38 -2.85
C GLN A 95 -29.33 -9.52 -3.68
N ALA A 96 -30.42 -10.02 -3.07
CA ALA A 96 -31.74 -10.12 -3.69
C ALA A 96 -32.39 -8.74 -3.94
N ALA A 97 -32.05 -7.72 -3.17
CA ALA A 97 -32.56 -6.35 -3.34
C ALA A 97 -31.79 -5.54 -4.41
N ALA A 98 -30.64 -6.02 -4.87
CA ALA A 98 -29.76 -5.33 -5.82
C ALA A 98 -29.81 -5.91 -7.24
N ALA A 99 -30.62 -6.95 -7.48
CA ALA A 99 -30.89 -7.45 -8.83
C ALA A 99 -31.89 -6.53 -9.54
N PRO A 100 -31.59 -6.02 -10.75
CA PRO A 100 -32.59 -5.31 -11.55
C PRO A 100 -33.60 -6.31 -12.13
N ASP A 101 -34.88 -5.91 -12.16
CA ASP A 101 -36.00 -6.60 -12.83
C ASP A 101 -35.71 -6.91 -14.31
#